data_AF-A0A6A1VJ79-F1
#
_entry.id   AF-A0A6A1VJ79-F1
#
_cell.length_a   1.000
_cell.length_b   1.000
_cell.length_c   1.000
_cell.angle_alpha   90.00
_cell.angle_beta   90.00
_cell.angle_gamma   90.00
#
_symmetry.space_group_name_H-M   'P 1'
#
loop_
_entity.id
_entity.type
_entity.pdbx_description
1 polymer ?
#
loop_
_entity_poly.entity_id
_entity_poly.type
_entity_poly.pdbx_seq_one_letter_code
_entity_poly.pdbx_strand_id
1 'polypeptide(L)'
;MLEMIRKKLMKRYQLKRSGMEKYEGAICPKILEKLEAAGQESCHCLSTYACQCLFEVEHRHQQFVVNLQLRRCGYQKWDLTGIPCPHAFSAILYDGGIPENYVHPWYSKDMYILSYSPIIYPMPDENQWRKKNYNVVQPPFVRIQPSRPKKLRKRGQDEPRSNGTWMTKTRTPMKC
;
A
#
# COMPACT_ATOMS: atom_id res chain seq x y z
N MET A 1 2.48 -0.23 25.00
CA MET A 1 2.36 -0.44 23.53
C MET A 1 2.90 0.76 22.72
N LEU A 2 2.48 2.00 23.00
CA LEU A 2 2.90 3.20 22.24
C LEU A 2 4.41 3.50 22.34
N GLU A 3 5.03 3.31 23.50
CA GLU A 3 6.46 3.56 23.69
C GLU A 3 7.35 2.66 22.81
N MET A 4 6.94 1.40 22.59
CA MET A 4 7.62 0.50 21.67
C MET A 4 7.53 0.99 20.21
N ILE A 5 6.38 1.53 19.81
CA ILE A 5 6.19 2.10 18.47
C ILE A 5 7.08 3.32 18.29
N ARG A 6 7.10 4.24 19.27
CA ARG A 6 7.98 5.42 19.28
C ARG A 6 9.45 5.02 19.10
N LYS A 7 9.96 4.09 19.93
CA LYS A 7 11.35 3.60 19.84
C LYS A 7 11.66 2.96 18.49
N LYS A 8 10.73 2.15 17.94
CA LYS A 8 10.89 1.53 16.61
C LYS A 8 10.98 2.58 15.50
N LEU A 9 10.10 3.58 15.51
CA LEU A 9 10.10 4.65 14.52
C LEU A 9 11.36 5.53 14.65
N MET A 10 11.73 5.92 15.87
CA MET A 10 12.95 6.68 16.14
C MET A 10 14.20 5.97 15.58
N LYS A 11 14.36 4.68 15.90
CA LYS A 11 15.46 3.87 15.36
C LYS A 11 15.41 3.79 13.83
N ARG A 12 14.22 3.59 13.25
CA ARG A 12 14.02 3.52 11.80
C ARG A 12 14.44 4.82 11.10
N TYR A 13 13.97 5.98 11.59
CA TYR A 13 14.31 7.28 11.02
C TYR A 13 15.83 7.52 11.05
N GLN A 14 16.47 7.25 12.18
CA GLN A 14 17.93 7.40 12.30
C GLN A 14 18.68 6.48 11.33
N LEU A 15 18.30 5.21 11.23
CA LEU A 15 18.93 4.25 10.31
C LEU A 15 18.73 4.63 8.83
N LYS A 16 17.54 5.16 8.48
CA LYS A 16 17.27 5.59 7.10
C LYS A 16 18.07 6.83 6.72
N ARG A 17 18.23 7.78 7.65
CA ARG A 17 19.05 8.99 7.44
C ARG A 17 20.52 8.63 7.29
N SER A 18 21.11 7.95 8.27
CA SER A 18 22.53 7.60 8.24
C SER A 18 22.91 6.66 7.09
N GLY A 19 21.96 5.82 6.65
CA GLY A 19 22.14 4.99 5.46
C GLY A 19 22.20 5.81 4.17
N MET A 20 21.32 6.79 4.01
CA MET A 20 21.27 7.62 2.80
C MET A 20 22.32 8.72 2.78
N GLU A 21 22.78 9.21 3.92
CA GLU A 21 23.92 10.15 4.01
C GLU A 21 25.18 9.55 3.38
N LYS A 22 25.41 8.25 3.56
CA LYS A 22 26.56 7.51 3.00
C LYS A 22 26.39 7.14 1.52
N TYR A 23 25.19 7.22 0.99
CA TYR A 23 24.90 6.84 -0.39
C TYR A 23 25.20 8.00 -1.33
N GLU A 24 25.97 7.78 -2.40
CA GLU A 24 26.43 8.86 -3.29
C GLU A 24 25.52 9.09 -4.51
N GLY A 25 24.64 8.14 -4.84
CA GLY A 25 23.77 8.25 -6.02
C GLY A 25 22.62 9.26 -5.88
N ALA A 26 22.14 9.75 -7.01
CA ALA A 26 21.06 10.74 -7.06
C ALA A 26 19.65 10.13 -6.84
N ILE A 27 19.45 8.86 -7.21
CA ILE A 27 18.16 8.16 -7.12
C ILE A 27 18.25 7.09 -6.01
N CYS A 28 17.15 6.86 -5.30
CA CYS A 28 17.09 5.82 -4.28
C CYS A 28 17.53 4.45 -4.82
N PRO A 29 18.40 3.69 -4.12
CA PRO A 29 18.98 2.44 -4.62
C PRO A 29 17.95 1.42 -5.13
N LYS A 30 16.86 1.24 -4.38
CA LYS A 30 15.79 0.30 -4.73
C LYS A 30 14.98 0.73 -5.96
N ILE A 31 14.99 2.02 -6.29
CA ILE A 31 14.33 2.55 -7.48
C ILE A 31 15.27 2.39 -8.67
N LEU A 32 16.56 2.60 -8.48
CA LEU A 32 17.59 2.32 -9.48
C LEU A 32 17.57 0.84 -9.90
N GLU A 33 17.53 -0.10 -8.93
CA GLU A 33 17.40 -1.54 -9.21
C GLU A 33 16.16 -1.87 -10.06
N LYS A 34 15.02 -1.22 -9.80
CA LYS A 34 13.80 -1.39 -10.61
C LYS A 34 13.95 -0.81 -12.01
N LEU A 35 14.66 0.30 -12.13
CA LEU A 35 14.92 0.96 -13.41
C LEU A 35 15.86 0.09 -14.27
N GLU A 36 16.90 -0.48 -13.67
CA GLU A 36 17.82 -1.43 -14.32
C GLU A 36 17.09 -2.69 -14.80
N ALA A 37 16.22 -3.27 -13.96
CA ALA A 37 15.38 -4.40 -14.36
C ALA A 37 14.44 -4.05 -15.53
N ALA A 38 13.89 -2.83 -15.55
CA ALA A 38 13.11 -2.35 -16.68
C ALA A 38 13.96 -2.17 -17.95
N GLY A 39 15.22 -1.73 -17.78
CA GLY A 39 16.20 -1.63 -18.86
C GLY A 39 16.55 -2.99 -19.46
N GLN A 40 16.76 -4.02 -18.64
CA GLN A 40 16.98 -5.39 -19.12
C GLN A 40 15.80 -5.90 -19.95
N GLU A 41 14.57 -5.70 -19.49
CA GLU A 41 13.37 -6.12 -20.23
C GLU A 41 13.14 -5.27 -21.49
N SER A 42 13.67 -4.04 -21.54
CA SER A 42 13.50 -3.14 -22.68
C SER A 42 14.14 -3.65 -23.98
N CYS A 43 15.06 -4.62 -23.90
CA CYS A 43 15.65 -5.24 -25.08
C CYS A 43 14.63 -6.03 -25.93
N HIS A 44 13.48 -6.40 -25.34
CA HIS A 44 12.36 -7.03 -26.04
C HIS A 44 11.35 -6.02 -26.61
N CYS A 45 11.66 -4.72 -26.52
CA CYS A 45 10.80 -3.65 -27.00
C CYS A 45 11.36 -3.04 -28.29
N LEU A 46 10.52 -2.92 -29.32
CA LEU A 46 10.84 -2.24 -30.57
C LEU A 46 10.12 -0.89 -30.60
N SER A 47 10.87 0.20 -30.49
CA SER A 47 10.33 1.56 -30.48
C SER A 47 10.34 2.17 -31.88
N THR A 48 9.19 2.69 -32.29
CA THR A 48 9.00 3.44 -33.54
C THR A 48 8.57 4.87 -33.19
N TYR A 49 9.34 5.85 -33.64
CA TYR A 49 9.01 7.26 -33.44
C TYR A 49 7.85 7.69 -34.35
N ALA A 50 6.83 8.33 -33.76
CA ALA A 50 5.70 8.89 -34.51
C ALA A 50 5.91 10.40 -34.74
N CYS A 51 5.74 11.21 -33.69
CA CYS A 51 5.96 12.66 -33.70
C CYS A 51 5.91 13.23 -32.27
N GLN A 52 6.47 14.41 -32.01
CA GLN A 52 6.27 15.15 -30.74
C GLN A 52 6.49 14.30 -29.47
N CYS A 53 7.59 13.56 -29.40
CA CYS A 53 7.90 12.66 -28.26
C CYS A 53 6.88 11.52 -28.04
N LEU A 54 6.07 11.19 -29.06
CA LEU A 54 5.21 10.01 -29.10
C LEU A 54 5.90 8.86 -29.84
N PHE A 55 5.75 7.68 -29.24
CA PHE A 55 6.31 6.44 -29.74
C PHE A 55 5.24 5.36 -29.74
N GLU A 56 5.27 4.52 -30.77
CA GLU A 56 4.65 3.22 -30.74
C GLU A 56 5.72 2.20 -30.37
N VAL A 57 5.47 1.41 -29.32
CA VAL A 57 6.41 0.41 -28.84
C VAL A 57 5.77 -0.96 -28.94
N GLU A 58 6.35 -1.83 -29.77
CA GLU A 58 5.96 -3.24 -29.84
C GLU A 58 6.69 -4.03 -28.74
N HIS A 59 5.93 -4.79 -27.95
CA HIS A 59 6.47 -5.68 -26.93
C HIS A 59 5.55 -6.88 -26.78
N ARG A 60 6.07 -8.10 -26.96
CA ARG A 60 5.32 -9.38 -26.85
C ARG A 60 4.05 -9.41 -27.72
N HIS A 61 4.17 -9.00 -28.99
CA HIS A 61 3.06 -8.96 -29.97
C HIS A 61 1.92 -7.99 -29.59
N GLN A 62 2.19 -7.01 -28.74
CA GLN A 62 1.27 -5.94 -28.39
C GLN A 62 1.93 -4.59 -28.64
N GLN A 63 1.14 -3.62 -29.09
CA GLN A 63 1.58 -2.24 -29.30
C GLN A 63 1.17 -1.38 -28.11
N PHE A 64 2.10 -0.54 -27.66
CA PHE A 64 1.89 0.41 -26.58
C PHE A 64 2.26 1.81 -27.05
N VAL A 65 1.40 2.79 -26.74
CA VAL A 65 1.73 4.19 -26.97
C VAL A 65 2.51 4.73 -25.78
N VAL A 66 3.67 5.32 -26.04
CA VAL A 66 4.50 6.00 -25.04
C VAL A 66 4.60 7.48 -25.40
N ASN A 67 4.40 8.35 -24.41
CA ASN A 67 4.58 9.78 -24.54
C ASN A 67 5.65 10.24 -23.54
N LEU A 68 6.83 10.63 -24.03
CA LEU A 68 7.94 11.04 -23.16
C LEU A 68 7.71 12.40 -22.50
N GLN A 69 7.04 13.33 -23.19
CA GLN A 69 6.76 14.67 -22.67
C GLN A 69 5.80 14.62 -21.48
N LEU A 70 4.72 13.83 -21.59
CA LEU A 70 3.75 13.62 -20.53
C LEU A 70 4.22 12.59 -19.50
N ARG A 71 5.33 11.89 -19.76
CA ARG A 71 5.85 10.77 -18.98
C ARG A 71 4.80 9.67 -18.80
N ARG A 72 4.17 9.27 -19.90
CA ARG A 72 3.09 8.28 -19.90
C ARG A 72 3.36 7.08 -20.79
N CYS A 73 2.78 5.94 -20.42
CA CYS A 73 2.79 4.73 -21.22
C CYS A 73 1.40 4.08 -21.18
N GLY A 74 0.94 3.52 -22.31
CA GLY A 74 -0.35 2.82 -22.40
C GLY A 74 -0.51 1.65 -21.41
N TYR A 75 0.61 1.07 -20.96
CA TYR A 75 0.64 0.08 -19.88
C TYR A 75 0.35 0.66 -18.47
N GLN A 76 0.28 1.99 -18.34
CA GLN A 76 -0.03 2.79 -17.14
C GLN A 76 0.92 2.62 -15.94
N LYS A 77 1.83 1.65 -15.95
CA LYS A 77 2.81 1.46 -14.87
C LYS A 77 3.65 2.71 -14.62
N TRP A 78 4.03 3.44 -15.68
CA TRP A 78 4.79 4.68 -15.53
C TRP A 78 3.95 5.77 -14.88
N ASP A 79 2.70 5.93 -15.32
CA ASP A 79 1.75 6.91 -14.77
C ASP A 79 1.49 6.67 -13.28
N LEU A 80 1.34 5.40 -12.87
CA LEU A 80 1.03 5.02 -11.49
C LEU A 80 2.23 5.10 -10.55
N THR A 81 3.41 4.71 -11.05
CA THR A 81 4.60 4.58 -10.20
C THR A 81 5.57 5.74 -10.35
N GLY A 82 5.49 6.52 -11.43
CA GLY A 82 6.50 7.53 -11.77
C GLY A 82 7.86 6.94 -12.15
N ILE A 83 7.96 5.62 -12.36
CA ILE A 83 9.19 4.92 -12.76
C ILE A 83 9.00 4.43 -14.20
N PRO A 84 9.92 4.74 -15.13
CA PRO A 84 9.86 4.23 -16.50
C PRO A 84 9.66 2.71 -16.53
N CYS A 85 8.67 2.25 -17.29
CA CYS A 85 8.49 0.83 -17.62
C CYS A 85 9.42 0.43 -18.79
N PRO A 86 9.53 -0.86 -19.13
CA PRO A 86 10.39 -1.31 -20.25
C PRO A 86 10.09 -0.60 -21.58
N HIS A 87 8.79 -0.35 -21.85
CA HIS A 87 8.36 0.38 -23.04
C HIS A 87 8.87 1.83 -23.05
N ALA A 88 8.67 2.53 -21.92
CA ALA A 88 9.15 3.89 -21.74
C ALA A 88 10.68 3.96 -21.82
N PHE A 89 11.37 2.99 -21.22
CA PHE A 89 12.81 2.89 -21.23
C PHE A 89 13.35 2.77 -22.67
N SER A 90 12.76 1.89 -23.48
CA SER A 90 13.12 1.73 -24.90
C SER A 90 12.90 3.04 -25.69
N ALA A 91 11.76 3.71 -25.50
CA ALA A 91 11.49 4.99 -26.15
C ALA A 91 12.45 6.11 -25.71
N ILE A 92 12.80 6.17 -24.42
CA ILE A 92 13.77 7.15 -23.90
C ILE A 92 15.15 6.94 -24.53
N LEU A 93 15.60 5.68 -24.61
CA LEU A 93 16.88 5.37 -25.25
C LEU A 93 16.88 5.72 -26.74
N TYR A 94 15.77 5.45 -27.44
CA TYR A 94 15.61 5.84 -28.84
C TYR A 94 15.76 7.35 -29.03
N ASP A 95 15.15 8.15 -28.14
CA ASP A 95 15.24 9.62 -28.14
C ASP A 95 16.60 10.16 -27.68
N GLY A 96 17.56 9.29 -27.33
CA GLY A 96 18.88 9.67 -26.81
C GLY A 96 18.85 10.21 -25.38
N GLY A 97 17.74 10.01 -24.66
CA GLY A 97 17.58 10.46 -23.28
C GLY A 97 18.23 9.52 -22.26
N ILE A 98 18.45 10.05 -21.05
CA ILE A 98 18.95 9.27 -19.91
C ILE A 98 17.74 8.82 -19.07
N PRO A 99 17.44 7.51 -18.95
CA PRO A 99 16.26 7.01 -18.25
C PRO A 99 16.11 7.49 -16.80
N GLU A 100 17.23 7.73 -16.11
CA GLU A 100 17.25 8.28 -14.75
C GLU A 100 16.54 9.64 -14.63
N ASN A 101 16.66 10.51 -15.65
CA ASN A 101 16.04 11.84 -15.67
C ASN A 101 14.50 11.78 -15.80
N TYR A 102 13.99 10.62 -16.22
CA TYR A 102 12.57 10.36 -16.42
C TYR A 102 11.89 9.73 -15.20
N VAL A 103 12.67 9.35 -14.17
CA VAL A 103 12.15 8.94 -12.86
C VAL A 103 11.52 10.13 -12.14
N HIS A 104 10.43 9.89 -11.42
CA HIS A 104 9.73 10.93 -10.68
C HIS A 104 10.62 11.51 -9.55
N PRO A 105 10.65 12.85 -9.35
CA PRO A 105 11.54 13.50 -8.37
C PRO A 105 11.40 13.03 -6.92
N TRP A 106 10.24 12.46 -6.55
CA TRP A 106 10.01 11.87 -5.22
C TRP A 106 10.95 10.71 -4.88
N TYR A 107 11.59 10.08 -5.87
CA TYR A 107 12.57 9.02 -5.66
C TYR A 107 14.01 9.52 -5.60
N SER A 108 14.24 10.83 -5.65
CA SER A 108 15.57 11.40 -5.46
C SER A 108 16.07 11.17 -4.03
N LYS A 109 17.40 11.10 -3.88
CA LYS A 109 18.08 11.06 -2.58
C LYS A 109 17.65 12.25 -1.71
N ASP A 110 17.54 13.44 -2.29
CA ASP A 110 17.19 14.66 -1.57
C ASP A 110 15.78 14.57 -0.98
N MET A 111 14.79 14.18 -1.78
CA MET A 111 13.41 13.99 -1.30
C MET A 111 13.33 12.88 -0.24
N TYR A 112 14.15 11.84 -0.36
CA TYR A 112 14.23 10.80 0.65
C TYR A 112 14.78 11.35 1.97
N ILE A 113 15.90 12.09 1.94
CA ILE A 113 16.49 12.71 3.13
C ILE A 113 15.50 13.67 3.77
N LEU A 114 14.81 14.50 2.98
CA LEU A 114 13.77 15.40 3.46
C LEU A 114 12.64 14.64 4.16
N SER A 115 12.18 13.52 3.59
CA SER A 115 11.12 12.68 4.17
C SER A 115 11.48 12.09 5.55
N TYR A 116 12.76 11.79 5.77
CA TYR A 116 13.29 11.27 7.05
C TYR A 116 14.02 12.32 7.89
N SER A 117 13.94 13.59 7.51
CA SER A 117 14.53 14.71 8.26
C SER A 117 13.89 14.95 9.63
N PRO A 118 12.57 14.74 9.85
CA PRO A 118 11.97 14.95 11.17
C PRO A 118 12.60 14.06 12.24
N ILE A 119 12.78 14.60 13.44
CA ILE A 119 13.38 13.88 14.57
C ILE A 119 12.28 13.49 15.55
N ILE A 120 12.22 12.20 15.88
CA ILE A 120 11.43 11.69 17.01
C ILE A 120 12.31 11.76 18.25
N TYR A 121 12.04 12.74 19.11
CA TYR A 121 12.84 12.97 20.31
C TYR A 121 12.69 11.83 21.33
N PRO A 122 13.75 11.58 22.14
CA PRO A 122 13.64 10.71 23.30
C PRO A 122 12.62 11.28 24.30
N MET A 123 11.89 10.41 24.97
CA MET A 123 11.02 10.79 26.08
C MET A 123 11.55 10.17 27.37
N PRO A 124 11.47 10.92 28.49
CA PRO A 124 11.79 10.38 29.81
C PRO A 124 10.82 9.27 30.19
N ASP A 125 11.18 8.48 31.19
CA ASP A 125 10.31 7.43 31.71
C ASP A 125 9.05 8.02 32.39
N GLU A 126 7.97 7.26 32.45
CA GLU A 126 6.68 7.72 33.00
C GLU A 126 6.82 8.24 34.43
N ASN A 127 7.69 7.61 35.21
CA ASN A 127 8.00 7.99 36.59
C ASN A 127 8.64 9.38 36.72
N GLN A 128 9.26 9.88 35.65
CA GLN A 128 9.93 11.19 35.59
C GLN A 128 9.01 12.28 35.02
N TRP A 129 7.81 11.92 34.56
CA TRP A 129 6.89 12.89 33.98
C TRP A 129 6.35 13.83 35.07
N ARG A 130 6.21 15.11 34.74
CA ARG A 130 5.57 16.08 35.64
C ARG A 130 4.14 15.63 35.89
N LYS A 131 3.84 15.21 37.13
CA LYS A 131 2.48 14.90 37.57
C LYS A 131 1.68 16.20 37.53
N LYS A 132 0.76 16.29 36.58
CA LYS A 132 -0.16 17.40 36.45
C LYS A 132 -1.54 16.93 36.90
N ASN A 133 -2.28 17.79 37.59
CA ASN A 133 -3.66 17.52 38.05
C ASN A 133 -4.65 17.66 36.88
N TYR A 134 -4.43 16.90 35.80
CA TYR A 134 -5.40 16.81 34.71
C TYR A 134 -6.48 15.77 35.05
N ASN A 135 -7.69 15.99 34.56
CA ASN A 135 -8.74 14.99 34.62
C ASN A 135 -8.28 13.73 33.88
N VAL A 136 -8.42 12.58 34.53
CA VAL A 136 -8.14 11.28 33.90
C VAL A 136 -9.06 11.14 32.69
N VAL A 137 -8.49 10.86 31.52
CA VAL A 137 -9.27 10.58 30.31
C VAL A 137 -10.08 9.30 30.57
N GLN A 138 -11.38 9.47 30.73
CA GLN A 138 -12.29 8.33 30.87
C GLN A 138 -12.41 7.63 29.51
N PRO A 139 -12.50 6.29 29.48
CA PRO A 139 -12.79 5.59 28.24
C PRO A 139 -14.11 6.12 27.67
N PRO A 140 -14.25 6.19 26.34
CA PRO A 140 -15.51 6.57 25.73
C PRO A 140 -16.62 5.65 26.23
N PHE A 141 -17.79 6.22 26.48
CA PHE A 141 -18.93 5.47 26.98
C PHE A 141 -19.30 4.41 25.94
N VAL A 142 -19.09 3.13 26.27
CA VAL A 142 -19.44 2.02 25.38
C VAL A 142 -20.96 1.87 25.40
N ARG A 143 -21.64 2.40 24.38
CA ARG A 143 -23.05 2.09 24.15
C ARG A 143 -23.16 0.66 23.66
N ILE A 144 -23.69 -0.23 24.50
CA ILE A 144 -24.14 -1.55 24.07
C ILE A 144 -25.30 -1.30 23.10
N GLN A 145 -25.06 -1.52 21.80
CA GLN A 145 -26.13 -1.46 20.81
C GLN A 145 -27.18 -2.51 21.17
N PRO A 146 -28.49 -2.20 21.05
CA PRO A 146 -29.52 -3.20 21.25
C PRO A 146 -29.21 -4.39 20.33
N SER A 147 -29.02 -5.56 20.94
CA SER A 147 -28.78 -6.77 20.16
C SER A 147 -29.96 -7.00 19.23
N ARG A 148 -29.72 -7.63 18.07
CA ARG A 148 -30.77 -7.95 17.11
C ARG A 148 -31.92 -8.66 17.85
N PRO A 149 -33.16 -8.14 17.78
CA PRO A 149 -34.31 -8.79 18.39
C PRO A 149 -34.37 -10.25 17.95
N LYS A 150 -34.43 -11.17 18.92
CA LYS A 150 -34.57 -12.59 18.60
C LYS A 150 -35.94 -12.79 17.94
N LYS A 151 -35.96 -13.37 16.73
CA LYS A 151 -37.20 -13.70 16.02
C LYS A 151 -38.10 -14.66 16.81
N LEU A 152 -37.51 -15.48 17.67
CA LEU A 152 -38.21 -16.44 18.51
C LEU A 152 -37.97 -16.11 19.99
N ARG A 153 -39.05 -16.20 20.77
CA ARG A 153 -38.99 -16.14 22.23
C ARG A 153 -38.12 -17.28 22.78
N LYS A 154 -37.43 -17.04 23.88
CA LYS A 154 -36.73 -18.10 24.63
C LYS A 154 -37.80 -18.96 25.32
N ARG A 155 -37.81 -20.27 25.07
CA ARG A 155 -38.76 -21.20 25.70
C ARG A 155 -38.41 -21.38 27.19
N GLY A 156 -39.42 -21.44 28.06
CA GLY A 156 -39.27 -21.84 29.45
C GLY A 156 -38.78 -23.29 29.58
N GLN A 157 -38.24 -23.66 30.74
CA GLN A 157 -37.76 -25.03 30.99
C GLN A 157 -38.88 -26.07 30.86
N ASP A 158 -40.12 -25.69 31.20
CA ASP A 158 -41.28 -26.57 31.19
C ASP A 158 -42.02 -26.61 29.83
N GLU A 159 -41.52 -25.88 28.83
CA GLU A 159 -42.16 -25.86 27.54
C GLU A 159 -41.69 -27.03 26.66
N PRO A 160 -42.63 -27.78 26.06
CA PRO A 160 -42.27 -28.88 25.18
C PRO A 160 -41.47 -28.33 23.99
N ARG A 161 -40.30 -28.93 23.73
CA ARG A 161 -39.59 -28.73 22.47
C ARG A 161 -40.47 -29.32 21.38
N SER A 162 -40.85 -28.52 20.38
CA SER A 162 -41.46 -29.06 19.17
C SER A 162 -40.37 -29.87 18.47
N ASN A 163 -40.31 -31.16 18.79
CA ASN A 163 -39.66 -32.14 17.94
C ASN A 163 -40.57 -32.28 16.74
N GLY A 164 -40.05 -31.92 15.57
CA GLY A 164 -40.82 -31.87 14.33
C GLY A 164 -41.37 -33.24 13.99
N THR A 165 -42.64 -33.46 14.30
CA THR A 165 -43.43 -34.53 13.71
C THR A 165 -44.77 -33.92 13.31
N TRP A 166 -44.93 -33.70 12.01
CA TRP A 166 -46.20 -33.29 11.43
C TRP A 166 -47.23 -34.38 11.71
N MET A 167 -48.27 -34.07 12.49
CA MET A 167 -49.42 -34.96 12.62
C MET A 167 -50.36 -34.71 11.42
N THR A 168 -50.42 -35.63 10.48
CA THR A 168 -51.55 -35.73 9.54
C THR A 168 -52.77 -36.29 10.27
N LYS A 169 -53.96 -35.85 9.87
CA LYS A 169 -55.25 -35.99 10.57
C LYS A 169 -55.75 -37.42 10.84
N THR A 170 -55.07 -38.46 10.38
CA THR A 170 -55.50 -39.85 10.57
C THR A 170 -54.51 -40.57 11.47
N ARG A 171 -54.97 -40.88 12.68
CA ARG A 171 -54.25 -41.61 13.74
C ARG A 171 -54.06 -43.08 13.36
N THR A 172 -53.10 -43.37 12.49
CA THR A 172 -52.59 -44.73 12.32
C THR A 172 -51.07 -44.72 12.42
N PRO A 173 -50.48 -45.54 13.32
CA PRO A 173 -49.04 -45.64 13.43
C PRO A 173 -48.49 -46.47 12.26
N MET A 174 -47.64 -45.86 11.42
CA MET A 174 -46.78 -46.66 10.54
C MET A 174 -45.63 -47.24 11.36
N LYS A 175 -45.52 -48.56 11.37
CA LYS A 175 -44.33 -49.27 11.85
C LYS A 175 -43.29 -49.25 10.73
N CYS A 176 -42.09 -48.81 11.07
CA CYS A 176 -40.86 -49.31 10.46
C CYS A 176 -40.33 -50.39 11.42
#